data_AF-A0A1R2D2N4-F1
#
_entry.id   AF-A0A1R2D2N4-F1
#
_cell.length_a   1.000
_cell.length_b   1.000
_cell.length_c   1.000
_cell.angle_alpha   90.00
_cell.angle_beta   90.00
_cell.angle_gamma   90.00
#
_symmetry.space_group_name_H-M   'P 1'
#
loop_
_entity.id
_entity.type
_entity.pdbx_description
1 polymer ?
#
loop_
_entity_poly.entity_id
_entity_poly.type
_entity_poly.pdbx_seq_one_letter_code
_entity_poly.pdbx_strand_id
1 'polypeptide(L)'
;MLHRKMRKIHYDRTTIDFENIPEIFAHSRKDSETIKNLWANKKVAGIVLARDEFPEENITHKARDIFDIYRDMQTHHGTTQPYMLSIDDDKDYFKVSINDVHLHAFYLNWPIFMAWNRFIPGRPNRMKIRVVIENWESSEARLRGGRIEMRDDHVWVDVFTETYPRVIKANFMDMIPGKTYTIKELERDLPDGIQLAPEYAKRKAEPLFIVQKTLKSYIYWQYLKGRFDVSKFADIDLASMNFEFKEKKFVKEGTVEQGMFLSKGEEEKMKKLATMLGKSYDDLKKEIIASRLKKAEEDAKKVKPPPPAKK
;
A
#
# COMPACT_ATOMS: atom_id res chain seq x y z
N MET A 1 -19.85 -20.08 -1.98
CA MET A 1 -18.58 -20.81 -2.16
C MET A 1 -17.37 -19.87 -2.25
N LEU A 2 -17.44 -18.77 -3.01
CA LEU A 2 -16.35 -17.77 -3.15
C LEU A 2 -15.89 -17.14 -1.82
N HIS A 3 -16.82 -16.74 -0.94
CA HIS A 3 -16.48 -16.14 0.36
C HIS A 3 -15.62 -17.05 1.24
N ARG A 4 -15.94 -18.36 1.30
CA ARG A 4 -15.12 -19.34 2.05
C ARG A 4 -13.72 -19.48 1.45
N LYS A 5 -13.62 -19.50 0.11
CA LYS A 5 -12.34 -19.56 -0.60
C LYS A 5 -11.48 -18.31 -0.36
N MET A 6 -12.06 -17.12 -0.44
CA MET A 6 -11.34 -15.86 -0.20
C MET A 6 -10.91 -15.72 1.26
N ARG A 7 -11.76 -16.13 2.21
CA ARG A 7 -11.42 -16.17 3.64
C ARG A 7 -10.26 -17.13 3.91
N LYS A 8 -10.28 -18.32 3.29
CA LYS A 8 -9.17 -19.28 3.39
C LYS A 8 -7.87 -18.70 2.80
N ILE A 9 -7.91 -18.14 1.59
CA ILE A 9 -6.74 -17.49 0.97
C ILE A 9 -6.19 -16.37 1.86
N HIS A 10 -7.06 -15.57 2.47
CA HIS A 10 -6.63 -14.52 3.39
C HIS A 10 -5.96 -15.10 4.65
N TYR A 11 -6.56 -16.13 5.25
CA TYR A 11 -5.98 -16.83 6.39
C TYR A 11 -4.60 -17.41 6.04
N ASP A 12 -4.51 -18.21 4.99
CA ASP A 12 -3.27 -18.85 4.53
C ASP A 12 -2.15 -17.83 4.23
N ARG A 13 -2.51 -16.61 3.79
CA ARG A 13 -1.55 -15.50 3.54
C ARG A 13 -1.17 -14.69 4.77
N THR A 14 -1.83 -14.87 5.90
CA THR A 14 -1.62 -14.04 7.11
C THR A 14 -1.21 -14.85 8.34
N THR A 15 -1.43 -16.17 8.33
CA THR A 15 -1.00 -17.08 9.40
C THR A 15 0.10 -18.02 8.93
N ILE A 16 0.88 -18.50 9.88
CA ILE A 16 1.90 -19.53 9.67
C ILE A 16 1.38 -20.81 10.30
N ASP A 17 1.47 -21.92 9.58
CA ASP A 17 1.24 -23.25 10.12
C ASP A 17 2.56 -23.75 10.73
N PHE A 18 2.67 -23.69 12.06
CA PHE A 18 3.85 -24.16 12.79
C PHE A 18 3.83 -25.69 13.03
N GLU A 19 2.73 -26.38 12.72
CA GLU A 19 2.67 -27.85 12.79
C GLU A 19 3.33 -28.48 11.56
N ASN A 20 3.29 -27.80 10.41
CA ASN A 20 3.82 -28.28 9.13
C ASN A 20 4.90 -27.33 8.57
N ILE A 21 5.96 -27.08 9.35
CA ILE A 21 7.08 -26.24 8.90
C ILE A 21 7.84 -26.97 7.78
N PRO A 22 8.07 -26.34 6.61
CA PRO A 22 8.79 -26.97 5.51
C PRO A 22 10.24 -27.31 5.90
N GLU A 23 10.65 -28.52 5.56
CA GLU A 23 12.02 -29.00 5.73
C GLU A 23 12.87 -28.71 4.49
N ILE A 24 14.09 -28.21 4.72
CA ILE A 24 15.06 -27.91 3.67
C ILE A 24 16.38 -28.58 4.00
N PHE A 25 16.87 -29.29 3.00
CA PHE A 25 18.16 -29.96 3.08
C PHE A 25 19.26 -29.11 2.45
N ALA A 26 20.41 -29.07 3.13
CA ALA A 26 21.59 -28.38 2.68
C ALA A 26 22.83 -29.26 2.83
N HIS A 27 23.89 -28.89 2.12
CA HIS A 27 25.19 -29.52 2.25
C HIS A 27 26.25 -28.51 2.60
N SER A 28 27.25 -28.89 3.40
CA SER A 28 28.42 -28.05 3.61
C SER A 28 29.10 -27.76 2.27
N ARG A 29 29.39 -26.47 2.04
CA ARG A 29 30.01 -26.02 0.80
C ARG A 29 31.51 -26.34 0.82
N LYS A 30 32.00 -26.90 -0.28
CA LYS A 30 33.44 -27.13 -0.47
C LYS A 30 34.11 -25.90 -1.10
N ASP A 31 35.39 -25.67 -0.80
CA ASP A 31 36.14 -24.54 -1.36
C ASP A 31 36.21 -24.56 -2.91
N SER A 32 36.14 -25.75 -3.51
CA SER A 32 36.12 -25.92 -4.97
C SER A 32 34.77 -25.55 -5.62
N GLU A 33 33.71 -25.40 -4.83
CA GLU A 33 32.38 -25.04 -5.29
C GLU A 33 32.25 -23.52 -5.44
N THR A 34 32.84 -22.99 -6.51
CA THR A 34 32.60 -21.60 -6.95
C THR A 34 31.14 -21.40 -7.36
N ILE A 35 30.65 -20.14 -7.34
CA ILE A 35 29.26 -19.81 -7.76
C ILE A 35 28.98 -20.33 -9.18
N LYS A 36 29.94 -20.19 -10.09
CA LYS A 36 29.83 -20.68 -11.47
C LYS A 36 29.67 -22.21 -11.54
N ASN A 37 30.46 -22.93 -10.74
CA ASN A 37 30.39 -24.39 -10.68
C ASN A 37 29.07 -24.87 -10.04
N LEU A 38 28.62 -24.20 -8.98
CA LEU A 38 27.33 -24.50 -8.35
C LEU A 38 26.18 -24.31 -9.34
N TRP A 39 26.19 -23.21 -10.09
CA TRP A 39 25.16 -22.94 -11.08
C TRP A 39 25.10 -24.00 -12.18
N ALA A 40 26.25 -24.42 -12.72
CA ALA A 40 26.33 -25.50 -13.70
C ALA A 40 25.74 -26.81 -13.17
N ASN A 41 25.88 -27.05 -11.86
CA ASN A 41 25.36 -28.23 -11.16
C ASN A 41 23.95 -28.05 -10.59
N LYS A 42 23.22 -26.99 -10.97
CA LYS A 42 21.88 -26.68 -10.47
C LYS A 42 21.82 -26.58 -8.94
N LYS A 43 22.87 -26.02 -8.34
CA LYS A 43 22.95 -25.68 -6.93
C LYS A 43 23.01 -24.17 -6.71
N VAL A 44 22.63 -23.75 -5.51
CA VAL A 44 22.67 -22.36 -5.05
C VAL A 44 23.56 -22.29 -3.81
N ALA A 45 24.43 -21.29 -3.76
CA ALA A 45 25.23 -21.04 -2.56
C ALA A 45 24.32 -20.50 -1.45
N GLY A 46 24.59 -20.89 -0.21
CA GLY A 46 23.88 -20.35 0.93
C GLY A 46 24.79 -20.11 2.11
N ILE A 47 24.29 -19.34 3.06
CA ILE A 47 24.95 -19.12 4.34
C ILE A 47 23.93 -19.16 5.46
N VAL A 48 24.27 -19.83 6.56
CA VAL A 48 23.60 -19.64 7.84
C VAL A 48 24.47 -18.67 8.62
N LEU A 49 23.92 -17.49 8.89
CA LEU A 49 24.66 -16.44 9.58
C LEU A 49 24.99 -16.84 11.01
N ALA A 50 26.20 -16.50 11.46
CA ALA A 50 26.62 -16.73 12.84
C ALA A 50 25.65 -16.08 13.82
N ARG A 51 25.35 -16.78 14.91
CA ARG A 51 24.43 -16.30 15.94
C ARG A 51 24.75 -16.90 17.30
N ASP A 52 25.03 -16.04 18.27
CA ASP A 52 25.33 -16.40 19.65
C ASP A 52 26.45 -17.46 19.74
N GLU A 53 26.15 -18.67 20.24
CA GLU A 53 27.08 -19.81 20.29
C GLU A 53 27.29 -20.55 18.96
N PHE A 54 26.52 -20.21 17.92
CA PHE A 54 26.52 -20.93 16.66
C PHE A 54 27.39 -20.22 15.61
N PRO A 55 28.38 -20.92 15.03
CA PRO A 55 29.24 -20.34 14.00
C PRO A 55 28.48 -20.12 12.69
N GLU A 56 29.11 -19.35 11.80
CA GLU A 56 28.63 -19.21 10.43
C GLU A 56 28.88 -20.50 9.65
N GLU A 57 27.88 -20.93 8.88
CA GLU A 57 27.95 -22.17 8.11
C GLU A 57 27.74 -21.87 6.61
N ASN A 58 28.77 -22.16 5.81
CA ASN A 58 28.71 -22.02 4.36
C ASN A 58 28.10 -23.29 3.75
N ILE A 59 26.99 -23.14 3.06
CA ILE A 59 26.19 -24.28 2.60
C ILE A 59 25.84 -24.18 1.11
N THR A 60 25.28 -25.27 0.58
CA THR A 60 24.73 -25.35 -0.77
C THR A 60 23.36 -26.00 -0.75
N HIS A 61 22.47 -25.51 -1.60
CA HIS A 61 21.12 -26.01 -1.78
C HIS A 61 20.90 -26.48 -3.22
N LYS A 62 19.88 -27.31 -3.44
CA LYS A 62 19.37 -27.52 -4.80
C LYS A 62 18.69 -26.25 -5.28
N ALA A 63 18.97 -25.84 -6.52
CA ALA A 63 18.41 -24.61 -7.07
C ALA A 63 16.87 -24.62 -7.12
N ARG A 64 16.26 -25.80 -7.31
CA ARG A 64 14.81 -25.96 -7.34
C ARG A 64 14.16 -25.54 -6.02
N ASP A 65 14.73 -26.00 -4.90
CA ASP A 65 14.18 -25.73 -3.57
C ASP A 65 14.20 -24.23 -3.30
N ILE A 66 15.31 -23.56 -3.62
CA ILE A 66 15.43 -22.10 -3.45
C ILE A 66 14.50 -21.34 -4.39
N PHE A 67 14.31 -21.82 -5.62
CA PHE A 67 13.37 -21.21 -6.55
C PHE A 67 11.93 -21.32 -6.06
N ASP A 68 11.55 -22.48 -5.51
CA ASP A 68 10.22 -22.70 -4.95
C ASP A 68 9.97 -21.81 -3.72
N ILE A 69 10.97 -21.64 -2.84
CA ILE A 69 10.93 -20.69 -1.73
C ILE A 69 10.77 -19.25 -2.22
N TYR A 70 11.60 -18.82 -3.16
CA TYR A 70 11.56 -17.45 -3.68
C TYR A 70 10.19 -17.13 -4.29
N ARG A 71 9.61 -18.06 -5.04
CA ARG A 71 8.24 -17.93 -5.54
C ARG A 71 7.22 -17.83 -4.41
N ASP A 72 7.37 -18.65 -3.37
CA ASP A 72 6.49 -18.65 -2.21
C ASP A 72 6.51 -17.32 -1.45
N MET A 73 7.70 -16.74 -1.26
CA MET A 73 7.90 -15.42 -0.63
C MET A 73 7.11 -14.33 -1.36
N GLN A 74 7.11 -14.34 -2.69
CA GLN A 74 6.35 -13.38 -3.50
C GLN A 74 4.84 -13.54 -3.34
N THR A 75 4.35 -14.76 -3.13
CA THR A 75 2.90 -15.04 -3.05
C THR A 75 2.31 -14.90 -1.64
N HIS A 76 3.08 -15.18 -0.59
CA HIS A 76 2.61 -15.28 0.80
C HIS A 76 3.28 -14.27 1.74
N HIS A 77 3.69 -13.09 1.24
CA HIS A 77 4.26 -12.01 2.05
C HIS A 77 5.47 -12.48 2.90
N GLY A 78 6.26 -13.42 2.36
CA GLY A 78 6.80 -14.56 3.12
C GLY A 78 8.29 -14.54 3.50
N THR A 79 8.90 -13.39 3.79
CA THR A 79 10.23 -13.38 4.45
C THR A 79 10.20 -14.02 5.83
N THR A 80 9.03 -14.04 6.47
CA THR A 80 8.84 -14.50 7.84
C THR A 80 8.60 -16.00 7.97
N GLN A 81 8.42 -16.72 6.86
CA GLN A 81 8.15 -18.16 6.89
C GLN A 81 9.33 -18.89 7.57
N PRO A 82 9.08 -19.67 8.64
CA PRO A 82 10.11 -20.53 9.21
C PRO A 82 10.35 -21.73 8.29
N TYR A 83 11.58 -22.22 8.31
CA TYR A 83 12.01 -23.46 7.68
C TYR A 83 12.79 -24.29 8.70
N MET A 84 12.67 -25.61 8.63
CA MET A 84 13.55 -26.52 9.35
C MET A 84 14.70 -26.87 8.43
N LEU A 85 15.93 -26.50 8.80
CA LEU A 85 17.11 -26.72 7.97
C LEU A 85 17.99 -27.79 8.60
N SER A 86 18.42 -28.75 7.78
CA SER A 86 19.43 -29.75 8.13
C SER A 86 20.60 -29.69 7.16
N ILE A 87 21.80 -29.95 7.67
CA ILE A 87 23.05 -29.90 6.91
C ILE A 87 23.68 -31.29 6.92
N ASP A 88 24.10 -31.76 5.75
CA ASP A 88 24.82 -33.03 5.55
C ASP A 88 24.15 -34.30 6.11
N ASP A 89 22.84 -34.24 6.30
CA ASP A 89 22.00 -35.35 6.80
C ASP A 89 22.28 -35.76 8.25
N ASP A 90 22.80 -34.81 9.04
CA ASP A 90 23.10 -35.03 10.46
C ASP A 90 21.86 -35.24 11.35
N LYS A 91 20.64 -35.32 10.78
CA LYS A 91 19.32 -35.43 11.46
C LYS A 91 18.98 -34.32 12.47
N ASP A 92 19.93 -33.45 12.78
CA ASP A 92 19.73 -32.29 13.63
C ASP A 92 19.16 -31.13 12.81
N TYR A 93 17.84 -31.00 12.85
CA TYR A 93 17.16 -29.86 12.25
C TYR A 93 17.17 -28.67 13.20
N PHE A 94 17.46 -27.49 12.66
CA PHE A 94 17.29 -26.24 13.37
C PHE A 94 16.38 -25.28 12.59
N LYS A 95 15.65 -24.45 13.33
CA LYS A 95 14.71 -23.48 12.75
C LYS A 95 15.49 -22.30 12.17
N VAL A 96 15.16 -21.91 10.95
CA VAL A 96 15.71 -20.74 10.27
C VAL A 96 14.61 -19.89 9.66
N SER A 97 14.89 -18.61 9.46
CA SER A 97 14.10 -17.69 8.65
C SER A 97 14.96 -17.10 7.54
N ILE A 98 14.32 -16.67 6.46
CA ILE A 98 15.02 -16.07 5.33
C ILE A 98 15.52 -14.68 5.73
N ASN A 99 16.83 -14.45 5.58
CA ASN A 99 17.41 -13.13 5.74
C ASN A 99 17.41 -12.38 4.41
N ASP A 100 17.97 -13.00 3.37
CA ASP A 100 18.07 -12.40 2.04
C ASP A 100 18.15 -13.47 0.94
N VAL A 101 17.72 -13.10 -0.26
CA VAL A 101 17.82 -13.92 -1.48
C VAL A 101 18.37 -13.05 -2.60
N HIS A 102 19.61 -13.32 -3.00
CA HIS A 102 20.22 -12.62 -4.12
C HIS A 102 19.88 -13.32 -5.43
N LEU A 103 19.45 -12.52 -6.40
CA LEU A 103 19.12 -12.98 -7.73
C LEU A 103 20.20 -12.55 -8.72
N HIS A 104 20.35 -13.34 -9.79
CA HIS A 104 21.21 -12.98 -10.89
C HIS A 104 20.67 -11.73 -11.60
N ALA A 105 21.52 -10.72 -11.81
CA ALA A 105 21.11 -9.45 -12.43
C ALA A 105 20.57 -9.62 -13.86
N PHE A 106 21.25 -10.41 -14.69
CA PHE A 106 20.86 -10.64 -16.09
C PHE A 106 19.83 -11.77 -16.29
N TYR A 107 19.98 -12.90 -15.58
CA TYR A 107 19.03 -14.01 -15.63
C TYR A 107 17.95 -13.80 -14.56
N LEU A 108 16.98 -12.94 -14.89
CA LEU A 108 15.86 -12.57 -14.02
C LEU A 108 15.22 -13.82 -13.38
N ASN A 109 15.02 -13.75 -12.07
CA ASN A 109 14.45 -14.81 -11.22
C ASN A 109 15.34 -16.04 -10.97
N TRP A 110 16.62 -16.02 -11.33
CA TRP A 110 17.52 -17.10 -10.92
C TRP A 110 18.21 -16.78 -9.58
N PRO A 111 17.93 -17.52 -8.49
CA PRO A 111 18.61 -17.32 -7.22
C PRO A 111 20.08 -17.77 -7.32
N ILE A 112 20.98 -16.91 -6.88
CA ILE A 112 22.43 -17.17 -6.88
C ILE A 112 22.98 -17.40 -5.47
N PHE A 113 22.33 -16.80 -4.48
CA PHE A 113 22.75 -16.88 -3.09
C PHE A 113 21.56 -16.71 -2.15
N MET A 114 21.57 -17.42 -1.03
CA MET A 114 20.55 -17.33 0.01
C MET A 114 21.17 -17.23 1.40
N ALA A 115 20.71 -16.25 2.17
CA ALA A 115 21.13 -16.07 3.55
C ALA A 115 20.00 -16.46 4.51
N TRP A 116 20.36 -17.22 5.54
CA TRP A 116 19.48 -17.69 6.60
C TRP A 116 19.86 -17.05 7.93
N ASN A 117 18.84 -16.66 8.69
CA ASN A 117 18.97 -16.34 10.11
C ASN A 117 18.52 -17.56 10.91
N ARG A 118 19.38 -18.07 11.80
CA ARG A 118 18.97 -19.09 12.78
C ARG A 118 17.92 -18.50 13.71
N PHE A 119 16.87 -19.24 14.04
CA PHE A 119 15.80 -18.81 14.94
C PHE A 119 15.91 -19.53 16.29
N ILE A 120 15.96 -18.78 17.39
CA ILE A 120 16.13 -19.30 18.75
C ILE A 120 15.00 -18.75 19.62
N PRO A 121 14.06 -19.59 20.11
CA PRO A 121 13.03 -19.16 21.04
C PRO A 121 13.60 -18.52 22.31
N GLY A 122 12.91 -17.52 22.85
CA GLY A 122 13.33 -16.77 24.04
C GLY A 122 14.43 -15.72 23.80
N ARG A 123 15.06 -15.70 22.62
CA ARG A 123 16.04 -14.68 22.20
C ARG A 123 15.44 -13.74 21.16
N PRO A 124 15.94 -12.50 21.00
CA PRO A 124 15.43 -11.58 19.98
C PRO A 124 15.73 -12.11 18.57
N ASN A 125 14.71 -12.49 17.82
CA ASN A 125 14.82 -12.90 16.42
C ASN A 125 14.40 -11.74 15.52
N ARG A 126 15.39 -11.05 14.96
CA ARG A 126 15.12 -9.91 14.08
C ARG A 126 14.56 -10.38 12.73
N MET A 127 13.40 -9.86 12.37
CA MET A 127 12.75 -10.16 11.10
C MET A 127 12.00 -8.97 10.53
N LYS A 128 11.94 -8.90 9.21
CA LYS A 128 11.15 -7.90 8.48
C LYS A 128 9.77 -8.47 8.21
N ILE A 129 8.74 -7.94 8.88
CA ILE A 129 7.35 -8.38 8.79
C ILE A 129 6.53 -7.34 8.05
N ARG A 130 5.64 -7.80 7.17
CA ARG A 130 4.68 -6.93 6.49
C ARG A 130 3.55 -6.51 7.42
N VAL A 131 3.17 -5.24 7.36
CA VAL A 131 1.98 -4.69 8.02
C VAL A 131 0.83 -4.66 7.02
N VAL A 132 -0.29 -5.26 7.37
CA VAL A 132 -1.51 -5.29 6.57
C VAL A 132 -2.63 -4.58 7.30
N ILE A 133 -3.47 -3.86 6.54
CA ILE A 133 -4.61 -3.14 7.12
C ILE A 133 -5.76 -4.12 7.26
N GLU A 134 -6.24 -4.30 8.49
CA GLU A 134 -7.41 -5.12 8.76
C GLU A 134 -8.69 -4.28 8.65
N ASN A 135 -9.77 -4.91 8.15
CA ASN A 135 -11.12 -4.32 8.08
C ASN A 135 -11.22 -2.96 7.37
N TRP A 136 -10.35 -2.69 6.38
CA TRP A 136 -10.37 -1.42 5.63
C TRP A 136 -11.75 -1.05 5.09
N GLU A 137 -12.49 -1.99 4.50
CA GLU A 137 -13.80 -1.71 3.90
C GLU A 137 -14.86 -1.25 4.91
N SER A 138 -14.69 -1.60 6.18
CA SER A 138 -15.58 -1.20 7.28
C SER A 138 -15.06 0.01 8.08
N SER A 139 -13.86 0.49 7.78
CA SER A 139 -13.25 1.62 8.51
C SER A 139 -13.99 2.92 8.27
N GLU A 140 -14.01 3.80 9.27
CA GLU A 140 -14.54 5.15 9.11
C GLU A 140 -13.83 5.91 7.97
N ALA A 141 -12.52 5.74 7.85
CA ALA A 141 -11.70 6.32 6.79
C ALA A 141 -12.28 6.00 5.42
N ARG A 142 -12.60 4.73 5.16
CA ARG A 142 -13.13 4.26 3.87
C ARG A 142 -14.57 4.72 3.64
N LEU A 143 -15.43 4.62 4.65
CA LEU A 143 -16.83 5.07 4.56
C LEU A 143 -16.92 6.57 4.25
N ARG A 144 -16.01 7.35 4.85
CA ARG A 144 -15.82 8.78 4.59
C ARG A 144 -15.07 9.05 3.28
N GLY A 145 -14.87 8.07 2.42
CA GLY A 145 -14.24 8.24 1.10
C GLY A 145 -12.74 8.48 1.11
N GLY A 146 -12.06 8.28 2.24
CA GLY A 146 -10.59 8.34 2.31
C GLY A 146 -9.91 7.32 1.42
N ARG A 147 -8.66 7.60 1.06
CA ARG A 147 -7.78 6.70 0.30
C ARG A 147 -6.53 6.42 1.10
N ILE A 148 -6.09 5.17 1.14
CA ILE A 148 -4.80 4.82 1.75
C ILE A 148 -3.67 5.10 0.76
N GLU A 149 -2.64 5.76 1.25
CA GLU A 149 -1.30 5.81 0.67
C GLU A 149 -0.37 5.04 1.61
N MET A 150 0.31 4.02 1.08
CA MET A 150 1.29 3.23 1.83
C MET A 150 2.67 3.88 1.66
N ARG A 151 3.33 4.22 2.77
CA ARG A 151 4.70 4.78 2.77
C ARG A 151 5.72 3.66 2.86
N ASP A 152 5.61 2.87 3.92
CA ASP A 152 6.36 1.64 4.13
C ASP A 152 5.41 0.62 4.76
N ASP A 153 5.22 -0.51 4.11
CA ASP A 153 4.35 -1.59 4.58
C ASP A 153 5.14 -2.72 5.22
N HIS A 154 6.44 -2.53 5.49
CA HIS A 154 7.27 -3.50 6.20
C HIS A 154 7.96 -2.86 7.40
N VAL A 155 8.07 -3.61 8.49
CA VAL A 155 8.78 -3.17 9.69
C VAL A 155 9.74 -4.24 10.19
N TRP A 156 10.85 -3.80 10.77
CA TRP A 156 11.73 -4.67 11.53
C TRP A 156 11.18 -4.88 12.94
N VAL A 157 11.07 -6.13 13.35
CA VAL A 157 10.66 -6.52 14.69
C VAL A 157 11.59 -7.58 15.24
N ASP A 158 11.72 -7.62 16.56
CA ASP A 158 12.39 -8.67 17.29
C ASP A 158 11.30 -9.59 17.88
N VAL A 159 11.32 -10.86 17.49
CA VAL A 159 10.36 -11.89 17.94
C VAL A 159 11.02 -12.80 18.96
N PHE A 160 10.35 -13.03 20.09
CA PHE A 160 10.86 -13.85 21.20
C PHE A 160 10.12 -15.19 21.35
N THR A 161 8.93 -15.32 20.77
CA THR A 161 8.05 -16.49 20.92
C THR A 161 8.30 -17.56 19.88
N GLU A 162 7.96 -18.82 20.17
CA GLU A 162 8.10 -19.93 19.21
C GLU A 162 7.17 -19.78 17.99
N THR A 163 5.99 -19.21 18.22
CA THR A 163 4.98 -18.92 17.22
C THR A 163 4.84 -17.42 17.05
N TYR A 164 4.60 -16.98 15.81
CA TYR A 164 4.47 -15.57 15.44
C TYR A 164 3.66 -15.45 14.15
N PRO A 165 3.00 -14.30 13.88
CA PRO A 165 2.18 -14.16 12.70
C PRO A 165 3.06 -13.92 11.46
N ARG A 166 2.49 -14.22 10.29
CA ARG A 166 3.13 -13.91 9.00
C ARG A 166 3.13 -12.41 8.70
N VAL A 167 2.10 -11.72 9.18
CA VAL A 167 1.88 -10.30 8.99
C VAL A 167 1.38 -9.67 10.28
N ILE A 168 1.70 -8.39 10.49
CA ILE A 168 1.11 -7.60 11.57
C ILE A 168 -0.14 -6.93 11.04
N LYS A 169 -1.23 -6.97 11.81
CA LYS A 169 -2.50 -6.38 11.44
C LYS A 169 -2.62 -5.00 12.07
N ALA A 170 -2.68 -3.97 11.24
CA ALA A 170 -2.91 -2.61 11.69
C ALA A 170 -4.42 -2.34 11.80
N ASN A 171 -4.85 -1.83 12.95
CA ASN A 171 -6.25 -1.52 13.20
C ASN A 171 -6.61 -0.13 12.64
N PHE A 172 -7.50 -0.11 11.64
CA PHE A 172 -7.93 1.11 10.95
C PHE A 172 -9.37 1.51 11.26
N MET A 173 -10.06 0.81 12.16
CA MET A 173 -11.50 1.03 12.39
C MET A 173 -11.84 2.50 12.69
N ASP A 174 -11.06 3.13 13.57
CA ASP A 174 -11.28 4.51 14.05
C ASP A 174 -10.44 5.57 13.30
N MET A 175 -9.76 5.16 12.22
CA MET A 175 -9.00 6.08 11.39
C MET A 175 -9.93 6.95 10.56
N ILE A 176 -9.60 8.24 10.42
CA ILE A 176 -10.38 9.20 9.62
C ILE A 176 -9.51 9.81 8.51
N PRO A 177 -10.11 10.33 7.42
CA PRO A 177 -9.34 10.98 6.36
C PRO A 177 -8.55 12.19 6.89
N GLY A 178 -7.26 12.22 6.58
CA GLY A 178 -6.28 13.20 7.04
C GLY A 178 -5.44 12.76 8.24
N LYS A 179 -5.74 11.63 8.88
CA LYS A 179 -4.87 11.03 9.90
C LYS A 179 -3.82 10.12 9.26
N THR A 180 -2.72 9.94 9.97
CA THR A 180 -1.62 9.06 9.61
C THR A 180 -1.52 7.95 10.64
N TYR A 181 -1.38 6.71 10.18
CA TYR A 181 -1.05 5.58 11.04
C TYR A 181 0.47 5.50 11.17
N THR A 182 0.95 5.60 12.40
CA THR A 182 2.37 5.76 12.75
C THR A 182 2.95 4.51 13.35
N ILE A 183 4.29 4.44 13.41
CA ILE A 183 5.01 3.35 14.08
C ILE A 183 4.60 3.24 15.57
N LYS A 184 4.30 4.36 16.23
CA LYS A 184 3.79 4.37 17.61
C LYS A 184 2.44 3.68 17.75
N GLU A 185 1.56 3.81 16.77
CA GLU A 185 0.26 3.13 16.77
C GLU A 185 0.46 1.64 16.50
N LEU A 186 1.38 1.29 15.58
CA LEU A 186 1.77 -0.10 15.36
C LEU A 186 2.26 -0.80 16.62
N GLU A 187 3.06 -0.12 17.45
CA GLU A 187 3.56 -0.67 18.73
C GLU A 187 2.44 -1.16 19.65
N ARG A 188 1.24 -0.56 19.57
CA ARG A 188 0.06 -0.97 20.35
C ARG A 188 -0.67 -2.15 19.75
N ASP A 189 -0.58 -2.30 18.43
CA ASP A 189 -1.21 -3.38 17.66
C ASP A 189 -0.31 -4.63 17.56
N LEU A 190 0.91 -4.57 18.09
CA LEU A 190 1.82 -5.72 18.09
C LEU A 190 1.27 -6.86 18.96
N PRO A 191 1.35 -8.12 18.49
CA PRO A 191 1.06 -9.29 19.31
C PRO A 191 2.08 -9.46 20.45
N ASP A 192 1.66 -10.20 21.48
CA ASP A 192 2.52 -10.57 22.60
C ASP A 192 3.79 -11.30 22.12
N GLY A 193 4.93 -10.97 22.73
CA GLY A 193 6.22 -11.57 22.41
C GLY A 193 6.91 -11.01 21.17
N ILE A 194 6.37 -9.93 20.58
CA ILE A 194 6.96 -9.20 19.45
C ILE A 194 7.21 -7.76 19.87
N GLN A 195 8.39 -7.24 19.54
CA GLN A 195 8.75 -5.85 19.82
C GLN A 195 9.26 -5.17 18.55
N LEU A 196 9.01 -3.86 18.42
CA LEU A 196 9.63 -3.07 17.35
C LEU A 196 11.15 -3.10 17.51
N ALA A 197 11.86 -3.19 16.38
CA ALA A 197 13.31 -3.12 16.40
C ALA A 197 13.82 -1.80 17.05
N PRO A 198 14.95 -1.83 17.76
CA PRO A 198 15.49 -0.66 18.47
C PRO A 198 15.70 0.59 17.61
N GLU A 199 15.91 0.42 16.30
CA GLU A 199 16.06 1.52 15.34
C GLU A 199 14.84 2.46 15.28
N TYR A 200 13.65 1.95 15.62
CA TYR A 200 12.42 2.72 15.62
C TYR A 200 12.21 3.57 16.88
N ALA A 201 13.04 3.39 17.93
CA ALA A 201 12.89 4.12 19.18
C ALA A 201 12.86 5.65 19.00
N LYS A 202 13.63 6.19 18.04
CA LYS A 202 13.67 7.62 17.71
C LYS A 202 12.68 8.03 16.60
N ARG A 203 12.07 7.06 15.91
CA ARG A 203 11.24 7.25 14.70
C ARG A 203 9.78 6.90 14.92
N LYS A 204 9.32 6.81 16.17
CA LYS A 204 7.93 6.41 16.50
C LYS A 204 6.84 7.26 15.82
N ALA A 205 7.12 8.51 15.50
CA ALA A 205 6.18 9.42 14.82
C ALA A 205 6.13 9.24 13.29
N GLU A 206 6.99 8.40 12.71
CA GLU A 206 7.03 8.17 11.28
C GLU A 206 5.73 7.49 10.79
N PRO A 207 5.13 7.98 9.69
CA PRO A 207 3.91 7.41 9.16
C PRO A 207 4.20 6.15 8.33
N LEU A 208 3.53 5.05 8.64
CA LEU A 208 3.49 3.83 7.82
C LEU A 208 2.42 3.93 6.74
N PHE A 209 1.26 4.49 7.11
CA PHE A 209 0.14 4.70 6.19
C PHE A 209 -0.44 6.09 6.37
N ILE A 210 -0.83 6.71 5.27
CA ILE A 210 -1.48 8.02 5.25
C ILE A 210 -2.89 7.83 4.70
N VAL A 211 -3.90 8.23 5.47
CA VAL A 211 -5.27 8.28 4.96
C VAL A 211 -5.48 9.62 4.31
N GLN A 212 -5.41 9.68 2.99
CA GLN A 212 -5.61 10.91 2.22
C GLN A 212 -7.06 11.37 2.28
N LYS A 213 -7.23 12.70 2.39
CA LYS A 213 -8.52 13.36 2.17
C LYS A 213 -8.81 13.35 0.68
N THR A 214 -9.99 12.88 0.31
CA THR A 214 -10.52 12.95 -1.04
C THR A 214 -11.65 13.98 -1.13
N LEU A 215 -12.08 14.29 -2.34
CA LEU A 215 -13.27 15.10 -2.57
C LEU A 215 -14.51 14.51 -1.86
N LYS A 216 -14.68 13.19 -1.92
CA LYS A 216 -15.76 12.48 -1.21
C LYS A 216 -15.69 12.67 0.31
N SER A 217 -14.48 12.68 0.88
CA SER A 217 -14.31 12.97 2.31
C SER A 217 -14.65 14.40 2.69
N TYR A 218 -14.40 15.35 1.78
CA TYR A 218 -14.78 16.73 1.96
C TYR A 218 -16.31 16.91 1.90
N ILE A 219 -16.99 16.28 0.91
CA ILE A 219 -18.47 16.22 0.83
C ILE A 219 -19.05 15.76 2.16
N TYR A 220 -18.60 14.58 2.61
CA TYR A 220 -19.12 13.94 3.80
C TYR A 220 -18.95 14.82 5.05
N TRP A 221 -17.79 15.48 5.18
CA TRP A 221 -17.53 16.37 6.31
C TRP A 221 -18.39 17.64 6.28
N GLN A 222 -18.63 18.22 5.11
CA GLN A 222 -19.55 19.37 4.98
C GLN A 222 -21.00 18.98 5.28
N TYR A 223 -21.41 17.77 4.89
CA TYR A 223 -22.71 17.20 5.21
C TYR A 223 -22.92 17.05 6.72
N LEU A 224 -21.98 16.41 7.42
CA LEU A 224 -22.07 16.27 8.88
C LEU A 224 -22.12 17.61 9.63
N LYS A 225 -21.52 18.66 9.07
CA LYS A 225 -21.54 20.00 9.68
C LYS A 225 -22.80 20.81 9.36
N GLY A 226 -23.75 20.26 8.61
CA GLY A 226 -24.93 21.00 8.14
C GLY A 226 -24.58 22.16 7.21
N ARG A 227 -23.37 22.15 6.62
CA ARG A 227 -22.83 23.20 5.74
C ARG A 227 -22.76 22.75 4.28
N PHE A 228 -23.42 21.63 3.98
CA PHE A 228 -23.39 21.06 2.65
C PHE A 228 -24.27 21.88 1.72
N ASP A 229 -23.60 22.67 0.90
CA ASP A 229 -24.18 23.46 -0.16
C ASP A 229 -23.82 22.83 -1.50
N VAL A 230 -24.83 22.23 -2.14
CA VAL A 230 -24.72 21.55 -3.44
C VAL A 230 -24.18 22.51 -4.52
N SER A 231 -24.45 23.80 -4.41
CA SER A 231 -24.00 24.80 -5.40
C SER A 231 -22.48 24.99 -5.42
N LYS A 232 -21.80 24.77 -4.29
CA LYS A 232 -20.33 24.83 -4.19
C LYS A 232 -19.63 23.59 -4.76
N PHE A 233 -20.38 22.52 -5.00
CA PHE A 233 -19.85 21.25 -5.49
C PHE A 233 -19.83 21.13 -7.02
N ALA A 234 -20.79 21.77 -7.69
CA ALA A 234 -20.77 21.90 -9.14
C ALA A 234 -19.44 22.47 -9.64
N ASP A 235 -18.89 23.46 -8.93
CA ASP A 235 -17.60 24.09 -9.26
C ASP A 235 -16.38 23.16 -9.09
N ILE A 236 -16.41 22.19 -8.18
CA ILE A 236 -15.25 21.32 -7.87
C ILE A 236 -15.22 20.07 -8.78
N ASP A 237 -16.39 19.52 -9.13
CA ASP A 237 -16.47 18.48 -10.17
C ASP A 237 -16.22 19.06 -11.57
N LEU A 238 -16.64 20.30 -11.86
CA LEU A 238 -16.28 21.01 -13.11
C LEU A 238 -14.78 21.36 -13.20
N ALA A 239 -14.08 21.50 -12.06
CA ALA A 239 -12.64 21.78 -12.04
C ALA A 239 -11.78 20.50 -12.06
N SER A 240 -12.29 19.37 -11.55
CA SER A 240 -11.58 18.07 -11.57
C SER A 240 -11.86 17.25 -12.84
N MET A 241 -12.96 17.54 -13.53
CA MET A 241 -13.17 17.14 -14.91
C MET A 241 -12.55 18.22 -15.82
N ASN A 242 -11.43 17.93 -16.49
CA ASN A 242 -10.87 18.82 -17.52
C ASN A 242 -11.91 19.04 -18.65
N PHE A 243 -12.79 20.03 -18.49
CA PHE A 243 -13.71 20.48 -19.53
C PHE A 243 -13.02 21.60 -20.31
N GLU A 244 -12.44 21.25 -21.45
CA GLU A 244 -12.02 22.24 -22.43
C GLU A 244 -13.25 22.76 -23.19
N PHE A 245 -13.82 23.87 -22.72
CA PHE A 245 -14.81 24.59 -23.50
C PHE A 245 -14.14 25.24 -24.71
N LYS A 246 -14.40 24.73 -25.91
CA LYS A 246 -14.01 25.42 -27.16
C LYS A 246 -15.05 26.48 -27.48
N GLU A 247 -14.67 27.75 -27.38
CA GLU A 247 -15.45 28.83 -27.99
C GLU A 247 -15.55 28.60 -29.50
N LYS A 248 -16.76 28.42 -30.01
CA LYS A 248 -17.04 28.58 -31.44
C LYS A 248 -17.78 29.89 -31.63
N LYS A 249 -17.13 30.86 -32.26
CA LYS A 249 -17.79 32.04 -32.80
C LYS A 249 -18.63 31.61 -34.01
N PHE A 250 -19.94 31.72 -33.91
CA PHE A 250 -20.80 31.73 -35.09
C PHE A 250 -21.03 33.19 -35.49
N VAL A 251 -20.67 33.53 -36.73
CA VAL A 251 -21.14 34.75 -37.37
C VAL A 251 -22.33 34.35 -38.23
N LYS A 252 -23.54 34.68 -37.77
CA LYS A 252 -24.68 34.86 -38.66
C LYS A 252 -25.21 36.27 -38.42
N GLU A 253 -25.17 37.03 -39.52
CA GLU A 253 -25.81 38.32 -39.77
C GLU A 253 -26.30 39.08 -38.53
N GLY A 254 -25.45 39.99 -38.04
CA GLY A 254 -25.89 41.17 -37.29
C GLY A 254 -25.96 41.05 -35.76
N THR A 255 -25.83 39.86 -35.16
CA THR A 255 -25.86 39.74 -33.68
C THR A 255 -24.91 38.66 -33.19
N VAL A 256 -23.93 39.05 -32.37
CA VAL A 256 -23.03 38.11 -31.70
C VAL A 256 -23.74 37.56 -30.46
N GLU A 257 -24.43 36.44 -30.58
CA GLU A 257 -24.87 35.67 -29.41
C GLU A 257 -23.70 34.81 -28.90
N GLN A 258 -23.14 35.18 -27.75
CA GLN A 258 -22.24 34.31 -26.99
C GLN A 258 -23.06 33.26 -26.25
N GLY A 259 -23.29 32.11 -26.88
CA GLY A 259 -23.84 30.93 -26.21
C GLY A 259 -22.73 30.05 -25.63
N MET A 260 -22.78 29.74 -24.33
CA MET A 260 -22.01 28.64 -23.76
C MET A 260 -22.67 27.31 -24.17
N PHE A 261 -22.01 26.54 -25.03
CA PHE A 261 -22.48 25.21 -25.43
C PHE A 261 -21.68 24.12 -24.72
N LEU A 262 -22.39 23.13 -24.18
CA LEU A 262 -21.83 21.89 -23.65
C LEU A 262 -21.62 20.91 -24.80
N SER A 263 -20.49 20.20 -24.84
CA SER A 263 -20.31 19.09 -25.78
C SER A 263 -21.19 17.89 -25.38
N LYS A 264 -21.50 17.00 -26.33
CA LYS A 264 -22.40 15.84 -26.10
C LYS A 264 -22.00 14.98 -24.89
N GLY A 265 -20.70 14.81 -24.64
CA GLY A 265 -20.20 14.07 -23.48
C GLY A 265 -20.36 14.80 -22.14
N GLU A 266 -20.46 16.12 -22.15
CA GLU A 266 -20.69 16.95 -20.96
C GLU A 266 -22.18 17.00 -20.63
N GLU A 267 -23.03 16.95 -21.67
CA GLU A 267 -24.48 16.86 -21.54
C GLU A 267 -24.91 15.56 -20.85
N GLU A 268 -24.29 14.42 -21.20
CA GLU A 268 -24.54 13.14 -20.54
C GLU A 268 -24.09 13.12 -19.08
N LYS A 269 -22.96 13.75 -18.76
CA LYS A 269 -22.45 13.87 -17.39
C LYS A 269 -23.38 14.76 -16.54
N MET A 270 -23.85 15.87 -17.09
CA MET A 270 -24.84 16.74 -16.45
C MET A 270 -26.17 16.04 -16.21
N LYS A 271 -26.65 15.22 -17.15
CA LYS A 271 -27.86 14.41 -16.96
C LYS A 271 -27.69 13.42 -15.81
N LYS A 272 -26.56 12.73 -15.71
CA LYS A 272 -26.25 11.84 -14.57
C LYS A 272 -26.20 12.59 -13.24
N LEU A 273 -25.60 13.79 -13.23
CA LEU A 273 -25.51 14.63 -12.04
C LEU A 273 -26.90 15.10 -11.58
N ALA A 274 -27.76 15.49 -12.52
CA ALA A 274 -29.15 15.85 -12.26
C ALA A 274 -29.94 14.69 -11.64
N THR A 275 -29.74 13.47 -12.14
CA THR A 275 -30.36 12.26 -11.57
C THR A 275 -29.88 11.98 -10.14
N MET A 276 -28.57 12.12 -9.87
CA MET A 276 -28.01 11.94 -8.52
C MET A 276 -28.52 12.98 -7.52
N LEU A 277 -28.82 14.19 -7.98
CA LEU A 277 -29.31 15.30 -7.17
C LEU A 277 -30.84 15.37 -7.08
N GLY A 278 -31.56 14.48 -7.77
CA GLY A 278 -33.03 14.49 -7.83
C GLY A 278 -33.61 15.76 -8.48
N LYS A 279 -32.83 16.46 -9.32
CA LYS A 279 -33.24 17.69 -10.01
C LYS A 279 -33.47 17.45 -11.49
N SER A 280 -34.26 18.30 -12.14
CA SER A 280 -34.36 18.30 -13.59
C SER A 280 -33.06 18.84 -14.21
N TYR A 281 -32.70 18.31 -15.39
CA TYR A 281 -31.51 18.75 -16.13
C TYR A 281 -31.55 20.25 -16.45
N ASP A 282 -32.73 20.78 -16.79
CA ASP A 282 -32.90 22.18 -17.17
C ASP A 282 -32.79 23.12 -15.96
N ASP A 283 -33.25 22.70 -14.78
CA ASP A 283 -33.10 23.48 -13.55
C ASP A 283 -31.63 23.53 -13.10
N LEU A 284 -30.93 22.39 -13.17
CA LEU A 284 -29.51 22.32 -12.86
C LEU A 284 -28.69 23.18 -13.83
N LYS A 285 -29.05 23.18 -15.11
CA LYS A 285 -28.39 24.00 -16.14
C LYS A 285 -28.57 25.50 -15.88
N LYS A 286 -29.77 25.93 -15.50
CA LYS A 286 -30.05 27.34 -15.15
C LYS A 286 -29.31 27.78 -13.89
N GLU A 287 -29.26 26.92 -12.86
CA GLU A 287 -28.53 27.21 -11.62
C GLU A 287 -27.02 27.41 -11.87
N ILE A 288 -26.41 26.56 -12.71
CA ILE A 288 -24.97 26.66 -13.04
C ILE A 288 -24.66 27.94 -13.83
N ILE A 289 -25.51 28.31 -14.80
CA ILE A 289 -25.34 29.54 -15.58
C ILE A 289 -25.48 30.77 -14.66
N ALA A 290 -26.47 30.76 -13.78
CA ALA A 290 -26.71 31.84 -12.82
C ALA A 290 -25.56 32.00 -11.81
N SER A 291 -24.96 30.90 -11.34
CA SER A 291 -23.81 30.95 -10.42
C SER A 291 -22.58 31.56 -11.09
N ARG A 292 -22.32 31.21 -12.36
CA ARG A 292 -21.19 31.74 -13.12
C ARG A 292 -21.33 33.23 -13.44
N LEU A 293 -22.53 33.69 -13.76
CA LEU A 293 -22.80 35.12 -13.96
C LEU A 293 -22.56 35.92 -12.67
N LYS A 294 -23.02 35.41 -11.52
CA LYS A 294 -22.73 36.03 -10.21
C LYS A 294 -21.23 36.09 -9.91
N LYS A 295 -20.49 35.03 -10.24
CA LYS A 295 -19.03 34.96 -10.01
C LYS A 295 -18.28 35.93 -10.92
N ALA A 296 -18.68 36.06 -12.19
CA ALA A 296 -18.12 37.05 -13.10
C ALA A 296 -18.37 38.49 -12.62
N GLU A 297 -19.55 38.77 -12.05
CA GLU A 297 -19.85 40.08 -11.44
C GLU A 297 -19.04 40.34 -10.16
N GLU A 298 -18.80 39.32 -9.34
CA GLU A 298 -17.96 39.43 -8.14
C GLU A 298 -16.48 39.64 -8.48
N ASP A 299 -15.98 39.00 -9.53
CA ASP A 299 -14.61 39.15 -9.99
C ASP A 299 -14.40 40.50 -10.70
N ALA A 300 -15.40 41.01 -11.43
CA ALA A 300 -15.38 42.36 -11.99
C ALA A 300 -15.32 43.45 -10.91
N LYS A 301 -15.91 43.22 -9.72
CA LYS A 301 -15.86 44.14 -8.59
C LYS A 301 -14.53 44.14 -7.83
N LYS A 302 -13.65 43.14 -8.05
CA LYS A 302 -12.34 43.03 -7.37
C LYS A 302 -11.18 43.66 -8.13
N VAL A 303 -11.38 44.13 -9.37
CA VAL A 303 -10.34 44.83 -10.15
C VAL A 303 -10.26 46.29 -9.69
N LYS A 304 -9.28 46.63 -8.84
CA LYS A 304 -8.96 48.04 -8.53
C LYS A 304 -8.46 48.75 -9.80
N PRO A 305 -8.86 50.01 -10.06
CA PRO A 305 -8.29 50.77 -11.16
C PRO A 305 -6.78 50.99 -10.93
N PRO A 306 -5.98 51.03 -12.00
CA PRO A 306 -4.54 51.26 -11.89
C PRO A 306 -4.26 52.64 -11.25
N PRO A 307 -3.16 52.78 -10.48
CA PRO A 307 -2.85 54.04 -9.82
C PRO A 307 -2.58 55.14 -10.86
N PRO A 308 -2.97 56.40 -10.59
CA PRO A 308 -2.74 57.50 -11.52
C PRO A 308 -1.24 57.69 -11.75
N ALA A 309 -0.85 57.83 -13.01
CA ALA A 309 0.52 58.10 -13.41
C ALA A 309 0.99 59.42 -12.80
N LYS A 310 2.08 59.39 -12.03
CA LYS A 310 2.74 60.60 -11.53
C LYS A 310 3.35 61.37 -12.71
N LYS A 311 2.97 62.63 -12.86
CA LYS A 311 3.80 63.70 -13.43
C LYS A 311 3.79 64.85 -12.45
#